data_AF-A0A6I5NIQ7-F1
#
_entry.id   AF-A0A6I5NIQ7-F1
#
_cell.length_a   1.000
_cell.length_b   1.000
_cell.length_c   1.000
_cell.angle_alpha   90.00
_cell.angle_beta   90.00
_cell.angle_gamma   90.00
#
_symmetry.space_group_name_H-M   'P 1'
#
loop_
_entity.id
_entity.type
_entity.pdbx_description
1 polymer ?
#
loop_
_entity_poly.entity_id
_entity_poly.type
_entity_poly.pdbx_seq_one_letter_code
_entity_poly.pdbx_strand_id
1 'polypeptide(L)'
;MQQILPINGRYFNQAQFVGDADFSRSDWQNSADFARTQFLQPVTFAKAAFAQSLFLNEAQFDAPVSFRQAQFDQPVNLRGVAIHAQADFGDVRFAKGAYLNAADLEFNPEAAQILGTPGQIGQFFRVPTLTGNETVLRGLVRNFRQTEQIADANQVEYTAERLRLRRLERQIVGLNLNTAAAAALAQLELSPLQIATIERYRQQHTFSSPADLLELDAVDLATYIKIRDRIFMGASRLPLQRVGLVFRWLGLSLLLLLSRYGTSVGLTFGVGLVAIALYGLMFWLIDRYRRRRPTPIVPPLAESCWMLASFAGLMLAGLSSLYRSADRPGLTLLCLGLIALPTPAVLIALLYERGRYHDLMEVSYFVQDGSFRQIRLLIARLPVIPEFPFFRDRYTYLPLERRWNWLNYYDFSLNNWFRFGFNDTRLRDQAVPGLITALVWYQWALGVLYIALLLWTLSRTIPGLNLLLYF
;
A
#
# COMPACT_ATOMS: atom_id res chain seq x y z
N MET A 1 -18.57 -5.68 42.71
CA MET A 1 -17.36 -6.17 42.05
C MET A 1 -16.42 -6.76 43.08
N GLN A 2 -16.16 -8.07 43.02
CA GLN A 2 -15.03 -8.66 43.72
C GLN A 2 -13.84 -8.64 42.76
N GLN A 3 -12.75 -7.99 43.16
CA GLN A 3 -11.51 -7.98 42.37
C GLN A 3 -10.88 -9.39 42.44
N ILE A 4 -10.71 -10.04 41.28
CA ILE A 4 -10.08 -11.35 41.19
C ILE A 4 -8.57 -11.12 41.09
N LEU A 5 -7.86 -11.31 42.20
CA LEU A 5 -6.41 -11.13 42.24
C LEU A 5 -5.70 -12.32 41.56
N PRO A 6 -4.64 -12.07 40.76
CA PRO A 6 -3.85 -13.13 40.15
C PRO A 6 -3.07 -13.88 41.24
N ILE A 7 -3.40 -15.14 41.47
CA ILE A 7 -2.61 -16.06 42.32
C ILE A 7 -1.94 -17.05 41.37
N ASN A 8 -0.61 -17.05 41.39
CA ASN A 8 0.32 -17.88 40.61
C ASN A 8 -0.30 -19.04 39.79
N GLY A 9 -0.46 -18.81 38.47
CA GLY A 9 -0.69 -19.88 37.50
C GLY A 9 -2.11 -20.44 37.44
N ARG A 10 -3.16 -19.59 37.35
CA ARG A 10 -4.51 -20.08 37.02
C ARG A 10 -4.84 -20.01 35.53
N TYR A 11 -5.28 -21.17 35.04
CA TYR A 11 -5.99 -21.41 33.80
C TYR A 11 -7.50 -21.29 34.11
N PHE A 12 -8.20 -20.34 33.50
CA PHE A 12 -9.67 -20.23 33.49
C PHE A 12 -10.27 -20.95 32.27
N ASN A 13 -9.53 -21.91 31.71
CA ASN A 13 -9.95 -22.69 30.57
C ASN A 13 -11.31 -23.33 30.84
N GLN A 14 -12.27 -23.16 29.92
CA GLN A 14 -13.66 -23.64 30.04
C GLN A 14 -14.45 -23.08 31.24
N ALA A 15 -13.99 -22.02 31.90
CA ALA A 15 -14.75 -21.40 32.99
C ALA A 15 -15.99 -20.67 32.46
N GLN A 16 -17.00 -20.53 33.32
CA GLN A 16 -18.19 -19.74 33.05
C GLN A 16 -18.37 -18.67 34.13
N PHE A 17 -18.36 -17.40 33.72
CA PHE A 17 -18.60 -16.25 34.57
C PHE A 17 -20.05 -15.77 34.39
N VAL A 18 -20.88 -16.07 35.39
CA VAL A 18 -22.32 -15.73 35.39
C VAL A 18 -22.57 -14.33 35.98
N GLY A 19 -21.59 -13.76 36.69
CA GLY A 19 -21.63 -12.40 37.23
C GLY A 19 -20.45 -11.56 36.71
N ASP A 20 -20.46 -10.27 37.02
CA ASP A 20 -19.39 -9.35 36.64
C ASP A 20 -18.01 -9.89 37.08
N ALA A 21 -17.04 -9.87 36.16
CA ALA A 21 -15.68 -10.30 36.43
C ALA A 21 -14.70 -9.12 36.37
N ASP A 22 -13.95 -8.89 37.45
CA ASP A 22 -13.00 -7.78 37.55
C ASP A 22 -11.56 -8.28 37.71
N PHE A 23 -10.80 -8.21 36.63
CA PHE A 23 -9.36 -8.45 36.56
C PHE A 23 -8.57 -7.14 36.40
N SER A 24 -9.16 -6.00 36.75
CA SER A 24 -8.50 -4.70 36.58
C SER A 24 -7.25 -4.60 37.44
N ARG A 25 -6.18 -4.00 36.89
CA ARG A 25 -4.87 -3.82 37.54
C ARG A 25 -4.22 -5.14 38.01
N SER A 26 -4.62 -6.27 37.41
CA SER A 26 -3.93 -7.54 37.62
C SER A 26 -2.58 -7.55 36.89
N ASP A 27 -1.61 -8.26 37.45
CA ASP A 27 -0.28 -8.46 36.87
C ASP A 27 -0.06 -9.95 36.60
N TRP A 28 0.10 -10.31 35.33
CA TRP A 28 0.26 -11.68 34.84
C TRP A 28 1.69 -11.91 34.38
N GLN A 29 2.50 -12.48 35.26
CA GLN A 29 3.91 -12.81 34.98
C GLN A 29 4.06 -14.05 34.09
N ASN A 30 3.07 -14.94 34.10
CA ASN A 30 2.98 -16.14 33.26
C ASN A 30 1.84 -16.02 32.25
N SER A 31 1.75 -16.98 31.33
CA SER A 31 0.64 -17.02 30.36
C SER A 31 -0.71 -17.07 31.07
N ALA A 32 -1.65 -16.23 30.63
CA ALA A 32 -3.01 -16.19 31.16
C ALA A 32 -3.92 -16.96 30.19
N ASP A 33 -4.51 -18.07 30.65
CA ASP A 33 -5.36 -18.92 29.81
C ASP A 33 -6.84 -18.77 30.17
N PHE A 34 -7.61 -18.24 29.23
CA PHE A 34 -9.06 -18.07 29.25
C PHE A 34 -9.67 -18.73 27.99
N ALA A 35 -9.04 -19.79 27.45
CA ALA A 35 -9.59 -20.51 26.32
C ALA A 35 -10.94 -21.12 26.67
N ARG A 36 -11.91 -21.03 25.76
CA ARG A 36 -13.28 -21.55 25.91
C ARG A 36 -14.03 -21.02 27.12
N THR A 37 -13.60 -19.89 27.69
CA THR A 37 -14.30 -19.23 28.79
C THR A 37 -15.54 -18.53 28.27
N GLN A 38 -16.65 -18.60 29.00
CA GLN A 38 -17.88 -17.86 28.72
C GLN A 38 -18.09 -16.74 29.72
N PHE A 39 -18.24 -15.51 29.25
CA PHE A 39 -18.56 -14.34 30.05
C PHE A 39 -19.98 -13.87 29.73
N LEU A 40 -20.93 -14.20 30.62
CA LEU A 40 -22.35 -13.85 30.46
C LEU A 40 -22.65 -12.42 30.93
N GLN A 41 -21.74 -11.83 31.71
CA GLN A 41 -21.84 -10.49 32.30
C GLN A 41 -20.54 -9.71 32.04
N PRO A 42 -20.54 -8.38 32.19
CA PRO A 42 -19.39 -7.55 31.84
C PRO A 42 -18.09 -8.00 32.52
N VAL A 43 -17.00 -7.96 31.77
CA VAL A 43 -15.66 -8.31 32.25
C VAL A 43 -14.66 -7.20 31.96
N THR A 44 -13.79 -6.88 32.93
CA THR A 44 -12.77 -5.86 32.78
C THR A 44 -11.38 -6.39 33.11
N PHE A 45 -10.45 -6.14 32.19
CA PHE A 45 -9.01 -6.27 32.31
C PHE A 45 -8.33 -4.89 32.28
N ALA A 46 -9.05 -3.83 32.69
CA ALA A 46 -8.55 -2.47 32.60
C ALA A 46 -7.25 -2.30 33.40
N LYS A 47 -6.22 -1.71 32.78
CA LYS A 47 -4.88 -1.54 33.36
C LYS A 47 -4.19 -2.85 33.79
N ALA A 48 -4.64 -4.01 33.31
CA ALA A 48 -3.94 -5.26 33.54
C ALA A 48 -2.63 -5.29 32.74
N ALA A 49 -1.59 -5.92 33.30
CA ALA A 49 -0.31 -6.12 32.64
C ALA A 49 -0.11 -7.61 32.36
N PHE A 50 0.22 -7.95 31.11
CA PHE A 50 0.49 -9.32 30.67
C PHE A 50 1.92 -9.42 30.14
N ALA A 51 2.81 -10.01 30.95
CA ALA A 51 4.21 -10.25 30.57
C ALA A 51 4.35 -11.39 29.54
N GLN A 52 3.37 -12.30 29.51
CA GLN A 52 3.28 -13.42 28.58
C GLN A 52 1.96 -13.39 27.80
N SER A 53 1.76 -14.35 26.88
CA SER A 53 0.56 -14.39 26.04
C SER A 53 -0.73 -14.54 26.86
N LEU A 54 -1.75 -13.79 26.43
CA LEU A 54 -3.14 -13.96 26.86
C LEU A 54 -3.85 -14.87 25.85
N PHE A 55 -4.32 -16.03 26.29
CA PHE A 55 -5.06 -16.97 25.47
C PHE A 55 -6.55 -16.81 25.72
N LEU A 56 -7.30 -16.43 24.68
CA LEU A 56 -8.76 -16.31 24.68
C LEU A 56 -9.38 -17.23 23.63
N ASN A 57 -8.65 -18.28 23.21
CA ASN A 57 -9.07 -19.18 22.15
C ASN A 57 -10.50 -19.69 22.36
N GLU A 58 -11.41 -19.47 21.41
CA GLU A 58 -12.81 -19.92 21.50
C GLU A 58 -13.58 -19.35 22.72
N ALA A 59 -13.13 -18.24 23.32
CA ALA A 59 -13.86 -17.57 24.39
C ALA A 59 -15.09 -16.82 23.85
N GLN A 60 -16.15 -16.72 24.66
CA GLN A 60 -17.40 -16.06 24.31
C GLN A 60 -17.68 -14.89 25.26
N PHE A 61 -17.94 -13.72 24.68
CA PHE A 61 -18.32 -12.51 25.38
C PHE A 61 -19.75 -12.11 24.99
N ASP A 62 -20.72 -12.51 25.83
CA ASP A 62 -22.14 -12.14 25.66
C ASP A 62 -22.43 -10.73 26.19
N ALA A 63 -21.53 -10.20 27.02
CA ALA A 63 -21.54 -8.86 27.57
C ALA A 63 -20.23 -8.12 27.29
N PRO A 64 -20.16 -6.79 27.50
CA PRO A 64 -18.96 -6.00 27.20
C PRO A 64 -17.68 -6.48 27.91
N VAL A 65 -16.58 -6.55 27.15
CA VAL A 65 -15.21 -6.75 27.64
C VAL A 65 -14.38 -5.49 27.48
N SER A 66 -13.67 -5.10 28.54
CA SER A 66 -12.78 -3.93 28.53
C SER A 66 -11.33 -4.35 28.76
N PHE A 67 -10.45 -4.01 27.83
CA PHE A 67 -8.99 -4.07 27.96
C PHE A 67 -8.38 -2.67 28.11
N ARG A 68 -9.18 -1.66 28.48
CA ARG A 68 -8.71 -0.27 28.46
C ARG A 68 -7.42 -0.09 29.26
N GLN A 69 -6.42 0.54 28.68
CA GLN A 69 -5.11 0.79 29.30
C GLN A 69 -4.33 -0.47 29.70
N ALA A 70 -4.72 -1.65 29.21
CA ALA A 70 -3.95 -2.87 29.43
C ALA A 70 -2.60 -2.80 28.71
N GLN A 71 -1.63 -3.56 29.20
CA GLN A 71 -0.31 -3.74 28.59
C GLN A 71 -0.13 -5.19 28.16
N PHE A 72 0.23 -5.40 26.90
CA PHE A 72 0.52 -6.71 26.32
C PHE A 72 1.97 -6.76 25.83
N ASP A 73 2.80 -7.55 26.50
CA ASP A 73 4.20 -7.75 26.09
C ASP A 73 4.36 -8.86 25.05
N GLN A 74 3.36 -9.74 24.95
CA GLN A 74 3.27 -10.85 24.00
C GLN A 74 1.93 -10.87 23.26
N PRO A 75 1.77 -11.69 22.20
CA PRO A 75 0.51 -11.76 21.46
C PRO A 75 -0.70 -12.16 22.31
N VAL A 76 -1.85 -11.55 22.02
CA VAL A 76 -3.17 -11.93 22.55
C VAL A 76 -3.85 -12.82 21.53
N ASN A 77 -4.24 -14.03 21.94
CA ASN A 77 -4.84 -15.01 21.05
C ASN A 77 -6.36 -14.91 21.08
N LEU A 78 -6.94 -14.18 20.12
CA LEU A 78 -8.39 -14.03 19.94
C LEU A 78 -8.95 -15.06 18.96
N ARG A 79 -8.27 -16.19 18.75
CA ARG A 79 -8.67 -17.14 17.72
C ARG A 79 -10.01 -17.77 18.06
N GLY A 80 -10.99 -17.68 17.16
CA GLY A 80 -12.32 -18.26 17.38
C GLY A 80 -13.13 -17.55 18.48
N VAL A 81 -12.71 -16.37 18.95
CA VAL A 81 -13.46 -15.62 19.96
C VAL A 81 -14.79 -15.17 19.37
N ALA A 82 -15.87 -15.31 20.14
CA ALA A 82 -17.18 -14.75 19.81
C ALA A 82 -17.45 -13.49 20.63
N ILE A 83 -17.62 -12.35 19.95
CA ILE A 83 -17.97 -11.06 20.56
C ILE A 83 -19.40 -10.71 20.16
N HIS A 84 -20.33 -10.79 21.12
CA HIS A 84 -21.75 -10.47 20.89
C HIS A 84 -22.12 -9.06 21.33
N ALA A 85 -21.28 -8.41 22.15
CA ALA A 85 -21.48 -7.05 22.64
C ALA A 85 -20.28 -6.15 22.26
N GLN A 86 -19.58 -5.56 23.23
CA GLN A 86 -18.49 -4.62 22.97
C GLN A 86 -17.14 -5.20 23.43
N ALA A 87 -16.08 -5.00 22.64
CA ALA A 87 -14.71 -5.23 23.08
C ALA A 87 -13.90 -3.94 22.96
N ASP A 88 -13.44 -3.40 24.09
CA ASP A 88 -12.77 -2.10 24.15
C ASP A 88 -11.27 -2.24 24.41
N PHE A 89 -10.45 -1.90 23.40
CA PHE A 89 -8.99 -1.85 23.45
C PHE A 89 -8.44 -0.42 23.55
N GLY A 90 -9.21 0.51 24.13
CA GLY A 90 -8.82 1.91 24.28
C GLY A 90 -7.55 2.10 25.12
N ASP A 91 -6.58 2.84 24.61
CA ASP A 91 -5.31 3.18 25.26
C ASP A 91 -4.44 1.98 25.65
N VAL A 92 -4.64 0.83 24.98
CA VAL A 92 -3.81 -0.37 25.16
C VAL A 92 -2.39 -0.12 24.68
N ARG A 93 -1.41 -0.65 25.43
CA ARG A 93 0.01 -0.63 25.06
C ARG A 93 0.45 -2.02 24.60
N PHE A 94 0.95 -2.11 23.37
CA PHE A 94 1.56 -3.33 22.85
C PHE A 94 3.08 -3.17 22.80
N ALA A 95 3.82 -4.12 23.36
CA ALA A 95 5.27 -4.18 23.17
C ALA A 95 5.63 -4.53 21.71
N LYS A 96 6.92 -4.38 21.38
CA LYS A 96 7.42 -4.71 20.04
C LYS A 96 7.20 -6.20 19.76
N GLY A 97 6.36 -6.49 18.76
CA GLY A 97 6.05 -7.85 18.34
C GLY A 97 4.74 -8.41 18.94
N ALA A 98 4.13 -7.73 19.91
CA ALA A 98 2.80 -8.07 20.38
C ALA A 98 1.74 -7.67 19.33
N TYR A 99 0.66 -8.45 19.25
CA TYR A 99 -0.44 -8.28 18.31
C TYR A 99 -1.69 -9.03 18.80
N LEU A 100 -2.83 -8.74 18.18
CA LEU A 100 -4.10 -9.45 18.36
C LEU A 100 -4.24 -10.49 17.25
N ASN A 101 -4.17 -11.78 17.60
CA ASN A 101 -4.45 -12.85 16.64
C ASN A 101 -5.96 -13.01 16.47
N ALA A 102 -6.53 -12.42 15.43
CA ALA A 102 -7.97 -12.44 15.16
C ALA A 102 -8.37 -13.53 14.15
N ALA A 103 -7.60 -14.61 14.06
CA ALA A 103 -7.96 -15.73 13.20
C ALA A 103 -9.34 -16.27 13.61
N ASP A 104 -10.25 -16.46 12.66
CA ASP A 104 -11.59 -17.02 12.94
C ASP A 104 -12.40 -16.21 13.99
N LEU A 105 -12.10 -14.92 14.19
CA LEU A 105 -12.84 -14.05 15.13
C LEU A 105 -14.29 -13.85 14.66
N GLU A 106 -15.25 -14.12 15.54
CA GLU A 106 -16.68 -14.04 15.24
C GLU A 106 -17.31 -12.81 15.92
N PHE A 107 -17.86 -11.91 15.11
CA PHE A 107 -18.69 -10.81 15.61
C PHE A 107 -19.58 -10.26 14.48
N ASN A 108 -20.75 -9.72 14.84
CA ASN A 108 -21.60 -8.99 13.91
C ASN A 108 -21.31 -7.49 14.03
N PRO A 109 -20.74 -6.81 13.01
CA PRO A 109 -20.42 -5.39 13.09
C PRO A 109 -21.64 -4.46 13.27
N GLU A 110 -22.87 -4.95 13.06
CA GLU A 110 -24.09 -4.18 13.32
C GLU A 110 -24.57 -4.26 14.77
N ALA A 111 -24.21 -5.34 15.48
CA ALA A 111 -24.68 -5.60 16.85
C ALA A 111 -23.55 -5.50 17.90
N ALA A 112 -22.32 -5.80 17.48
CA ALA A 112 -21.13 -5.81 18.30
C ALA A 112 -20.14 -4.74 17.84
N GLN A 113 -19.38 -4.19 18.78
CA GLN A 113 -18.41 -3.13 18.52
C GLN A 113 -17.03 -3.49 19.04
N ILE A 114 -16.03 -3.32 18.20
CA ILE A 114 -14.62 -3.40 18.59
C ILE A 114 -14.05 -1.99 18.59
N LEU A 115 -13.68 -1.50 19.76
CA LEU A 115 -13.16 -0.15 19.97
C LEU A 115 -11.67 -0.21 20.29
N GLY A 116 -10.97 0.89 20.04
CA GLY A 116 -9.57 1.05 20.38
C GLY A 116 -9.14 2.48 20.20
N THR A 117 -7.85 2.76 20.43
CA THR A 117 -7.31 4.10 20.16
C THR A 117 -7.30 4.36 18.65
N PRO A 118 -8.00 5.42 18.17
CA PRO A 118 -8.09 5.73 16.74
C PRO A 118 -6.72 5.93 16.09
N GLY A 119 -6.53 5.34 14.91
CA GLY A 119 -5.30 5.34 14.14
C GLY A 119 -4.20 4.41 14.65
N GLN A 120 -4.46 3.62 15.69
CA GLN A 120 -3.48 2.71 16.28
C GLN A 120 -3.99 1.26 16.30
N ILE A 121 -5.23 1.02 16.71
CA ILE A 121 -5.69 -0.35 17.00
C ILE A 121 -5.68 -1.27 15.77
N GLY A 122 -5.98 -0.73 14.58
CA GLY A 122 -6.08 -1.50 13.33
C GLY A 122 -4.76 -2.17 12.93
N GLN A 123 -3.61 -1.67 13.37
CA GLN A 123 -2.30 -2.25 13.05
C GLN A 123 -1.95 -3.49 13.88
N PHE A 124 -2.65 -3.70 15.00
CA PHE A 124 -2.39 -4.81 15.91
C PHE A 124 -3.20 -6.06 15.55
N PHE A 125 -4.29 -5.93 14.78
CA PHE A 125 -5.02 -7.07 14.26
C PHE A 125 -4.21 -7.82 13.21
N ARG A 126 -3.98 -9.12 13.43
CA ARG A 126 -3.32 -10.01 12.48
C ARG A 126 -4.12 -11.27 12.27
N VAL A 127 -4.13 -11.73 11.03
CA VAL A 127 -4.63 -13.04 10.63
C VAL A 127 -3.56 -13.77 9.81
N PRO A 128 -3.45 -15.10 9.92
CA PRO A 128 -2.37 -15.85 9.27
C PRO A 128 -2.55 -15.93 7.75
N THR A 129 -3.78 -16.06 7.28
CA THR A 129 -4.14 -16.25 5.87
C THR A 129 -5.37 -15.43 5.50
N LEU A 130 -5.50 -15.06 4.23
CA LEU A 130 -6.74 -14.46 3.74
C LEU A 130 -7.89 -15.48 3.75
N THR A 131 -7.62 -16.69 3.23
CA THR A 131 -8.59 -17.80 3.20
C THR A 131 -9.01 -18.17 4.61
N GLY A 132 -10.33 -18.18 4.84
CA GLY A 132 -10.96 -18.44 6.14
C GLY A 132 -11.17 -17.18 6.98
N ASN A 133 -10.45 -16.09 6.68
CA ASN A 133 -10.50 -14.85 7.45
C ASN A 133 -11.06 -13.66 6.64
N GLU A 134 -11.62 -13.90 5.45
CA GLU A 134 -12.19 -12.83 4.63
C GLU A 134 -13.35 -12.11 5.32
N THR A 135 -14.19 -12.85 6.06
CA THR A 135 -15.32 -12.30 6.81
C THR A 135 -14.83 -11.48 8.01
N VAL A 136 -13.82 -11.98 8.73
CA VAL A 136 -13.19 -11.26 9.85
C VAL A 136 -12.66 -9.90 9.40
N LEU A 137 -11.85 -9.89 8.34
CA LEU A 137 -11.25 -8.66 7.83
C LEU A 137 -12.32 -7.67 7.34
N ARG A 138 -13.34 -8.16 6.62
CA ARG A 138 -14.48 -7.32 6.19
C ARG A 138 -15.28 -6.78 7.38
N GLY A 139 -15.50 -7.60 8.41
CA GLY A 139 -16.17 -7.21 9.65
C GLY A 139 -15.40 -6.11 10.37
N LEU A 140 -14.09 -6.27 10.54
CA LEU A 140 -13.23 -5.28 11.20
C LEU A 140 -13.21 -3.96 10.44
N VAL A 141 -13.11 -4.01 9.11
CA VAL A 141 -13.20 -2.81 8.27
C VAL A 141 -14.55 -2.12 8.47
N ARG A 142 -15.66 -2.87 8.39
CA ARG A 142 -17.01 -2.31 8.57
C ARG A 142 -17.17 -1.65 9.94
N ASN A 143 -16.74 -2.33 11.00
CA ASN A 143 -16.73 -1.81 12.36
C ASN A 143 -15.95 -0.49 12.49
N PHE A 144 -14.73 -0.42 11.95
CA PHE A 144 -13.91 0.79 12.03
C PHE A 144 -14.44 1.92 11.14
N ARG A 145 -15.08 1.61 10.01
CA ARG A 145 -15.77 2.64 9.21
C ARG A 145 -17.00 3.20 9.94
N GLN A 146 -17.80 2.35 10.57
CA GLN A 146 -19.00 2.76 11.32
C GLN A 146 -18.68 3.57 12.57
N THR A 147 -17.52 3.32 13.18
CA THR A 147 -17.03 4.07 14.36
C THR A 147 -16.12 5.24 13.98
N GLU A 148 -16.11 5.65 12.70
CA GLU A 148 -15.32 6.77 12.17
C GLU A 148 -13.79 6.64 12.34
N GLN A 149 -13.30 5.44 12.66
CA GLN A 149 -11.87 5.08 12.73
C GLN A 149 -11.32 4.75 11.34
N ILE A 150 -11.34 5.73 10.45
CA ILE A 150 -10.98 5.60 9.02
C ILE A 150 -9.55 5.07 8.82
N ALA A 151 -8.60 5.51 9.64
CA ALA A 151 -7.21 5.07 9.57
C ALA A 151 -7.04 3.57 9.93
N ASP A 152 -7.77 3.09 10.94
CA ASP A 152 -7.73 1.67 11.33
C ASP A 152 -8.41 0.78 10.29
N ALA A 153 -9.55 1.22 9.74
CA ALA A 153 -10.20 0.54 8.63
C ALA A 153 -9.26 0.39 7.43
N ASN A 154 -8.59 1.49 7.05
CA ASN A 154 -7.58 1.51 6.00
C ASN A 154 -6.43 0.53 6.27
N GLN A 155 -5.95 0.46 7.52
CA GLN A 155 -4.87 -0.44 7.93
C GLN A 155 -5.27 -1.93 7.84
N VAL A 156 -6.52 -2.26 8.21
CA VAL A 156 -7.05 -3.63 8.06
C VAL A 156 -7.24 -3.98 6.59
N GLU A 157 -7.77 -3.08 5.76
CA GLU A 157 -7.86 -3.28 4.30
C GLU A 157 -6.48 -3.48 3.67
N TYR A 158 -5.50 -2.67 4.05
CA TYR A 158 -4.12 -2.83 3.61
C TYR A 158 -3.57 -4.21 3.96
N THR A 159 -3.84 -4.69 5.18
CA THR A 159 -3.44 -6.04 5.62
C THR A 159 -4.13 -7.12 4.78
N ALA A 160 -5.43 -6.97 4.50
CA ALA A 160 -6.19 -7.88 3.66
C ALA A 160 -5.58 -7.99 2.24
N GLU A 161 -5.23 -6.86 1.63
CA GLU A 161 -4.64 -6.83 0.30
C GLU A 161 -3.20 -7.37 0.26
N ARG A 162 -2.40 -7.17 1.32
CA ARG A 162 -1.09 -7.85 1.42
C ARG A 162 -1.25 -9.36 1.44
N LEU A 163 -2.25 -9.88 2.16
CA LEU A 163 -2.54 -11.31 2.17
C LEU A 163 -3.08 -11.78 0.82
N ARG A 164 -3.88 -10.96 0.13
CA ARG A 164 -4.32 -11.22 -1.25
C ARG A 164 -3.14 -11.28 -2.22
N LEU A 165 -2.18 -10.36 -2.10
CA LEU A 165 -0.98 -10.37 -2.93
C LEU A 165 -0.18 -11.66 -2.74
N ARG A 166 0.06 -12.08 -1.49
CA ARG A 166 0.71 -13.38 -1.18
C ARG A 166 -0.07 -14.57 -1.72
N ARG A 167 -1.41 -14.52 -1.71
CA ARG A 167 -2.25 -15.56 -2.33
C ARG A 167 -2.08 -15.60 -3.84
N LEU A 168 -2.05 -14.45 -4.50
CA LEU A 168 -1.82 -14.36 -5.95
C LEU A 168 -0.42 -14.85 -6.33
N GLU A 169 0.60 -14.45 -5.58
CA GLU A 169 1.98 -14.90 -5.75
C GLU A 169 2.09 -16.42 -5.68
N ARG A 170 1.47 -17.04 -4.67
CA ARG A 170 1.40 -18.51 -4.53
C ARG A 170 0.67 -19.17 -5.71
N GLN A 171 -0.36 -18.54 -6.27
CA GLN A 171 -1.05 -19.06 -7.46
C GLN A 171 -0.23 -18.95 -8.75
N ILE A 172 0.79 -18.09 -8.78
CA ILE A 172 1.67 -17.89 -9.95
C ILE A 172 2.88 -18.81 -9.87
N VAL A 173 3.54 -18.86 -8.70
CA VAL A 173 4.84 -19.53 -8.51
C VAL A 173 4.71 -20.88 -7.79
N GLY A 174 3.66 -21.06 -6.98
CA GLY A 174 3.49 -22.26 -6.17
C GLY A 174 3.15 -23.51 -6.99
N LEU A 175 3.36 -24.67 -6.38
CA LEU A 175 2.96 -25.97 -6.93
C LEU A 175 1.48 -26.22 -6.67
N ASN A 176 0.73 -26.58 -7.72
CA ASN A 176 -0.68 -26.95 -7.58
C ASN A 176 -0.79 -28.40 -7.06
N LEU A 177 -1.31 -28.58 -5.85
CA LEU A 177 -1.48 -29.92 -5.26
C LEU A 177 -2.37 -30.85 -6.11
N ASN A 178 -3.38 -30.30 -6.77
CA ASN A 178 -4.32 -31.09 -7.58
C ASN A 178 -3.70 -31.62 -8.88
N THR A 179 -2.63 -31.00 -9.38
CA THR A 179 -2.05 -31.36 -10.71
C THR A 179 -0.56 -31.66 -10.69
N ALA A 180 0.16 -31.41 -9.59
CA ALA A 180 1.60 -31.60 -9.52
C ALA A 180 2.01 -33.07 -9.65
N ALA A 181 3.08 -33.36 -10.38
CA ALA A 181 3.64 -34.72 -10.43
C ALA A 181 4.26 -35.10 -9.07
N ALA A 182 4.30 -36.39 -8.74
CA ALA A 182 4.95 -36.91 -7.52
C ALA A 182 6.38 -36.39 -7.34
N ALA A 183 7.15 -36.30 -8.43
CA ALA A 183 8.52 -35.76 -8.40
C ALA A 183 8.58 -34.29 -7.95
N ALA A 184 7.60 -33.47 -8.31
CA ALA A 184 7.52 -32.08 -7.87
C ALA A 184 7.07 -31.99 -6.39
N LEU A 185 6.20 -32.89 -5.94
CA LEU A 185 5.83 -33.00 -4.52
C LEU A 185 7.01 -33.45 -3.64
N ALA A 186 7.90 -34.30 -4.16
CA ALA A 186 9.12 -34.71 -3.46
C ALA A 186 10.08 -33.54 -3.19
N GLN A 187 10.09 -32.51 -4.04
CA GLN A 187 10.88 -31.29 -3.80
C GLN A 187 10.36 -30.43 -2.64
N LEU A 188 9.15 -30.72 -2.14
CA LEU A 188 8.57 -30.06 -0.96
C LEU A 188 8.99 -30.73 0.36
N GLU A 189 9.97 -31.65 0.31
CA GLU A 189 10.44 -32.40 1.48
C GLU A 189 9.32 -33.22 2.15
N LEU A 190 8.35 -33.67 1.36
CA LEU A 190 7.29 -34.58 1.76
C LEU A 190 7.80 -36.02 1.74
N SER A 191 7.35 -36.83 2.70
CA SER A 191 7.69 -38.26 2.71
C SER A 191 6.98 -39.01 1.57
N PRO A 192 7.53 -40.15 1.10
CA PRO A 192 6.86 -40.97 0.09
C PRO A 192 5.43 -41.38 0.48
N LEU A 193 5.21 -41.63 1.78
CA LEU A 193 3.88 -41.94 2.32
C LEU A 193 2.93 -40.75 2.17
N GLN A 194 3.36 -39.54 2.54
CA GLN A 194 2.57 -38.32 2.41
C GLN A 194 2.18 -38.05 0.96
N ILE A 195 3.13 -38.21 0.03
CA ILE A 195 2.90 -38.03 -1.40
C ILE A 195 1.86 -39.03 -1.89
N ALA A 196 2.02 -40.33 -1.57
CA ALA A 196 1.07 -41.36 -1.99
C ALA A 196 -0.35 -41.11 -1.46
N THR A 197 -0.48 -40.62 -0.21
CA THR A 197 -1.78 -40.27 0.38
C THR A 197 -2.41 -39.08 -0.33
N ILE A 198 -1.64 -38.02 -0.62
CA ILE A 198 -2.12 -36.85 -1.39
C ILE A 198 -2.56 -37.27 -2.80
N GLU A 199 -1.81 -38.16 -3.46
CA GLU A 199 -2.14 -38.66 -4.79
C GLU A 199 -3.41 -39.52 -4.82
N ARG A 200 -3.61 -40.38 -3.82
CA ARG A 200 -4.85 -41.15 -3.69
C ARG A 200 -6.04 -40.25 -3.42
N TYR A 201 -5.89 -39.27 -2.51
CA TYR A 201 -6.98 -38.35 -2.19
C TYR A 201 -7.44 -37.57 -3.43
N ARG A 202 -6.50 -37.03 -4.22
CA ARG A 202 -6.83 -36.22 -5.41
C ARG A 202 -7.45 -36.99 -6.58
N GLN A 203 -7.45 -38.33 -6.54
CA GLN A 203 -8.15 -39.15 -7.53
C GLN A 203 -9.67 -39.14 -7.32
N GLN A 204 -10.11 -38.89 -6.08
CA GLN A 204 -11.53 -38.94 -5.70
C GLN A 204 -12.07 -37.56 -5.32
N HIS A 205 -11.23 -36.70 -4.76
CA HIS A 205 -11.60 -35.37 -4.26
C HIS A 205 -10.68 -34.30 -4.83
N THR A 206 -11.10 -33.04 -4.79
CA THR A 206 -10.24 -31.91 -5.19
C THR A 206 -9.91 -31.05 -3.98
N PHE A 207 -8.62 -30.85 -3.70
CA PHE A 207 -8.20 -29.92 -2.66
C PHE A 207 -8.65 -28.51 -3.02
N SER A 208 -9.56 -27.99 -2.19
CA SER A 208 -10.15 -26.66 -2.30
C SER A 208 -9.70 -25.77 -1.15
N SER A 209 -9.43 -26.36 0.02
CA SER A 209 -9.02 -25.65 1.22
C SER A 209 -7.85 -26.35 1.93
N PRO A 210 -7.10 -25.63 2.78
CA PRO A 210 -6.12 -26.27 3.66
C PRO A 210 -6.69 -27.31 4.62
N ALA A 211 -7.99 -27.24 4.94
CA ALA A 211 -8.63 -28.19 5.86
C ALA A 211 -8.61 -29.60 5.26
N ASP A 212 -8.92 -29.71 3.97
CA ASP A 212 -8.89 -30.96 3.18
C ASP A 212 -7.53 -31.67 3.26
N LEU A 213 -6.44 -30.91 3.39
CA LEU A 213 -5.09 -31.47 3.54
C LEU A 213 -4.82 -31.95 4.97
N LEU A 214 -5.35 -31.24 5.98
CA LEU A 214 -5.21 -31.58 7.40
C LEU A 214 -6.15 -32.73 7.83
N GLU A 215 -7.14 -33.07 7.02
CA GLU A 215 -7.95 -34.30 7.17
C GLU A 215 -7.15 -35.58 6.86
N LEU A 216 -6.00 -35.46 6.16
CA LEU A 216 -5.16 -36.60 5.86
C LEU A 216 -4.35 -36.99 7.10
N ASP A 217 -4.56 -38.21 7.62
CA ASP A 217 -3.81 -38.74 8.78
C ASP A 217 -2.28 -38.63 8.64
N ALA A 218 -1.76 -38.66 7.41
CA ALA A 218 -0.34 -38.58 7.12
C ALA A 218 0.24 -37.16 7.12
N VAL A 219 -0.61 -36.12 7.06
CA VAL A 219 -0.19 -34.71 6.94
C VAL A 219 -0.62 -33.94 8.18
N ASP A 220 0.33 -33.76 9.09
CA ASP A 220 0.11 -32.98 10.30
C ASP A 220 0.23 -31.46 10.04
N LEU A 221 -0.17 -30.68 11.05
CA LEU A 221 -0.10 -29.22 11.01
C LEU A 221 1.34 -28.72 10.79
N ALA A 222 2.34 -29.40 11.34
CA ALA A 222 3.74 -29.04 11.18
C ALA A 222 4.19 -29.19 9.72
N THR A 223 3.84 -30.31 9.07
CA THR A 223 4.08 -30.53 7.64
C THR A 223 3.39 -29.47 6.80
N TYR A 224 2.12 -29.17 7.08
CA TYR A 224 1.39 -28.11 6.36
C TYR A 224 2.10 -26.75 6.49
N ILE A 225 2.48 -26.34 7.71
CA ILE A 225 3.17 -25.06 7.93
C ILE A 225 4.47 -24.98 7.15
N LYS A 226 5.20 -26.10 7.00
CA LYS A 226 6.43 -26.18 6.23
C LYS A 226 6.22 -25.93 4.73
N ILE A 227 5.13 -26.44 4.17
CA ILE A 227 4.89 -26.39 2.71
C ILE A 227 3.94 -25.28 2.25
N ARG A 228 3.11 -24.71 3.15
CA ARG A 228 1.97 -23.81 2.80
C ARG A 228 2.30 -22.61 1.92
N ASP A 229 3.55 -22.16 1.96
CA ASP A 229 4.02 -20.99 1.21
C ASP A 229 4.50 -21.36 -0.21
N ARG A 230 4.71 -22.66 -0.47
CA ARG A 230 5.18 -23.22 -1.75
C ARG A 230 4.07 -23.91 -2.55
N ILE A 231 2.90 -24.10 -1.95
CA ILE A 231 1.76 -24.80 -2.57
C ILE A 231 0.56 -23.88 -2.76
N PHE A 232 -0.30 -24.23 -3.71
CA PHE A 232 -1.65 -23.71 -3.77
C PHE A 232 -2.65 -24.82 -4.13
N MET A 233 -3.91 -24.58 -3.76
CA MET A 233 -5.04 -25.48 -4.00
C MET A 233 -6.04 -24.76 -4.90
N GLY A 234 -6.49 -25.45 -5.94
CA GLY A 234 -7.46 -24.91 -6.90
C GLY A 234 -7.39 -25.59 -8.27
N ALA A 235 -8.34 -25.21 -9.13
CA ALA A 235 -8.45 -25.75 -10.48
C ALA A 235 -7.21 -25.40 -11.34
N SER A 236 -6.88 -26.30 -12.27
CA SER A 236 -5.90 -26.00 -13.32
C SER A 236 -6.38 -24.85 -14.18
N ARG A 237 -5.51 -23.86 -14.41
CA ARG A 237 -5.84 -22.65 -15.19
C ARG A 237 -5.18 -22.71 -16.56
N LEU A 238 -5.95 -22.33 -17.57
CA LEU A 238 -5.47 -22.14 -18.95
C LEU A 238 -4.36 -21.08 -18.99
N PRO A 239 -3.42 -21.14 -19.96
CA PRO A 239 -2.31 -20.19 -20.07
C PRO A 239 -2.75 -18.71 -20.05
N LEU A 240 -3.83 -18.36 -20.76
CA LEU A 240 -4.36 -17.01 -20.81
C LEU A 240 -4.85 -16.52 -19.44
N GLN A 241 -5.48 -17.40 -18.65
CA GLN A 241 -5.90 -17.07 -17.29
C GLN A 241 -4.70 -16.84 -16.37
N ARG A 242 -3.57 -17.53 -16.60
CA ARG A 242 -2.33 -17.29 -15.85
C ARG A 242 -1.76 -15.90 -16.12
N VAL A 243 -1.77 -15.45 -17.37
CA VAL A 243 -1.37 -14.08 -17.74
C VAL A 243 -2.22 -13.04 -17.00
N GLY A 244 -3.54 -13.25 -16.94
CA GLY A 244 -4.44 -12.39 -16.17
C GLY A 244 -4.11 -12.30 -14.69
N LEU A 245 -3.61 -13.38 -14.06
CA LEU A 245 -3.16 -13.35 -12.67
C LEU A 245 -1.89 -12.54 -12.49
N VAL A 246 -0.94 -12.67 -13.41
CA VAL A 246 0.31 -11.90 -13.37
C VAL A 246 -0.01 -10.41 -13.44
N PHE A 247 -0.94 -10.00 -14.31
CA PHE A 247 -1.39 -8.59 -14.35
C PHE A 247 -2.07 -8.14 -13.06
N ARG A 248 -2.95 -8.97 -12.47
CA ARG A 248 -3.58 -8.65 -11.17
C ARG A 248 -2.55 -8.54 -10.05
N TRP A 249 -1.58 -9.45 -10.02
CA TRP A 249 -0.49 -9.45 -9.06
C TRP A 249 0.41 -8.22 -9.24
N LEU A 250 0.74 -7.86 -10.48
CA LEU A 250 1.55 -6.69 -10.80
C LEU A 250 0.82 -5.40 -10.41
N GLY A 251 -0.45 -5.26 -10.79
CA GLY A 251 -1.26 -4.09 -10.44
C GLY A 251 -1.41 -3.92 -8.92
N LEU A 252 -1.71 -5.00 -8.20
CA LEU A 252 -1.80 -4.97 -6.74
C LEU A 252 -0.43 -4.69 -6.09
N SER A 253 0.65 -5.25 -6.64
CA SER A 253 2.02 -4.96 -6.18
C SER A 253 2.35 -3.48 -6.30
N LEU A 254 2.04 -2.86 -7.43
CA LEU A 254 2.26 -1.43 -7.66
C LEU A 254 1.44 -0.58 -6.69
N LEU A 255 0.15 -0.87 -6.49
CA LEU A 255 -0.70 -0.15 -5.54
C LEU A 255 -0.18 -0.27 -4.10
N LEU A 256 0.26 -1.46 -3.68
CA LEU A 256 0.83 -1.66 -2.35
C LEU A 256 2.18 -0.93 -2.18
N LEU A 257 3.03 -0.97 -3.21
CA LEU A 257 4.38 -0.41 -3.16
C LEU A 257 4.42 1.12 -3.26
N LEU A 258 3.52 1.72 -4.05
CA LEU A 258 3.52 3.15 -4.36
C LEU A 258 2.58 3.98 -3.48
N SER A 259 1.57 3.36 -2.83
CA SER A 259 0.62 4.11 -1.98
C SER A 259 0.16 3.36 -0.72
N ARG A 260 0.73 2.18 -0.41
CA ARG A 260 0.21 1.25 0.62
C ARG A 260 -1.27 0.99 0.43
N TYR A 261 -1.68 0.72 -0.81
CA TYR A 261 -3.08 0.56 -1.22
C TYR A 261 -3.95 1.80 -0.96
N GLY A 262 -3.36 2.99 -1.06
CA GLY A 262 -4.05 4.26 -0.86
C GLY A 262 -4.21 4.67 0.61
N THR A 263 -3.44 4.08 1.54
CA THR A 263 -3.54 4.40 2.97
C THR A 263 -2.54 5.46 3.43
N SER A 264 -1.50 5.74 2.63
CA SER A 264 -0.45 6.70 2.99
C SER A 264 -0.36 7.83 1.97
N VAL A 265 -0.89 8.99 2.33
CA VAL A 265 -0.72 10.24 1.57
C VAL A 265 0.76 10.58 1.43
N GLY A 266 1.51 10.51 2.53
CA GLY A 266 2.96 10.82 2.53
C GLY A 266 3.75 9.99 1.53
N LEU A 267 3.46 8.69 1.41
CA LEU A 267 4.13 7.83 0.43
C LEU A 267 3.80 8.26 -1.01
N THR A 268 2.52 8.43 -1.32
CA THR A 268 2.07 8.83 -2.66
C THR A 268 2.69 10.18 -3.05
N PHE A 269 2.68 11.17 -2.15
CA PHE A 269 3.35 12.45 -2.40
C PHE A 269 4.87 12.31 -2.57
N GLY A 270 5.52 11.44 -1.78
CA GLY A 270 6.95 11.18 -1.91
C GLY A 270 7.31 10.62 -3.28
N VAL A 271 6.53 9.64 -3.76
CA VAL A 271 6.63 9.10 -5.12
C VAL A 271 6.48 10.21 -6.17
N GLY A 272 5.48 11.08 -6.01
CA GLY A 272 5.22 12.20 -6.90
C GLY A 272 6.36 13.21 -6.95
N LEU A 273 6.89 13.61 -5.80
CA LEU A 273 7.99 14.57 -5.68
C LEU A 273 9.28 14.06 -6.32
N VAL A 274 9.62 12.78 -6.12
CA VAL A 274 10.78 12.15 -6.78
C VAL A 274 10.61 12.20 -8.29
N ALA A 275 9.43 11.83 -8.81
CA ALA A 275 9.16 11.89 -10.24
C ALA A 275 9.21 13.33 -10.79
N ILE A 276 8.60 14.30 -10.11
CA ILE A 276 8.63 15.73 -10.49
C ILE A 276 10.07 16.24 -10.56
N ALA A 277 10.88 15.92 -9.55
CA ALA A 277 12.27 16.36 -9.50
C ALA A 277 13.07 15.80 -10.68
N LEU A 278 12.95 14.48 -10.95
CA LEU A 278 13.64 13.82 -12.06
C LEU A 278 13.24 14.42 -13.41
N TYR A 279 11.94 14.48 -13.72
CA TYR A 279 11.47 15.03 -15.00
C TYR A 279 11.75 16.52 -15.16
N GLY A 280 11.67 17.31 -14.08
CA GLY A 280 12.03 18.73 -14.09
C GLY A 280 13.49 18.92 -14.51
N LEU A 281 14.42 18.14 -13.92
CA LEU A 281 15.83 18.17 -14.29
C LEU A 281 16.06 17.72 -15.74
N MET A 282 15.37 16.67 -16.19
CA MET A 282 15.48 16.16 -17.55
C MET A 282 15.00 17.17 -18.60
N PHE A 283 13.84 17.80 -18.39
CA PHE A 283 13.32 18.82 -19.31
C PHE A 283 14.16 20.08 -19.30
N TRP A 284 14.64 20.52 -18.13
CA TRP A 284 15.61 21.61 -18.04
C TRP A 284 16.89 21.30 -18.83
N LEU A 285 17.44 20.09 -18.67
CA LEU A 285 18.66 19.67 -19.37
C LEU A 285 18.44 19.67 -20.89
N ILE A 286 17.32 19.10 -21.35
CA ILE A 286 16.98 19.07 -22.79
C ILE A 286 16.80 20.48 -23.34
N ASP A 287 16.15 21.38 -22.59
CA ASP A 287 15.87 22.72 -23.09
C ASP A 287 17.07 23.64 -23.03
N ARG A 288 17.93 23.56 -22.00
CA ARG A 288 19.05 24.49 -21.83
C ARG A 288 20.34 24.04 -22.45
N TYR A 289 20.58 22.74 -22.49
CA TYR A 289 21.72 22.19 -23.18
C TYR A 289 21.23 21.76 -24.57
N ARG A 290 21.50 22.54 -25.62
CA ARG A 290 20.93 22.30 -26.98
C ARG A 290 21.95 21.85 -28.01
N ARG A 291 22.73 22.82 -28.51
CA ARG A 291 23.75 22.63 -29.56
C ARG A 291 25.09 22.25 -28.93
N ARG A 292 25.80 21.28 -29.50
CA ARG A 292 27.18 20.93 -29.09
C ARG A 292 28.25 21.53 -30.00
N ARG A 293 27.96 21.68 -31.29
CA ARG A 293 28.85 22.25 -32.32
C ARG A 293 28.06 23.04 -33.36
N PRO A 294 28.61 24.11 -33.98
CA PRO A 294 29.96 24.66 -33.74
C PRO A 294 30.08 25.47 -32.45
N THR A 295 29.11 26.33 -32.12
CA THR A 295 29.06 26.97 -30.78
C THR A 295 28.10 26.21 -29.87
N PRO A 296 28.53 25.81 -28.65
CA PRO A 296 27.67 25.11 -27.72
C PRO A 296 26.67 26.08 -27.06
N ILE A 297 25.41 25.66 -26.94
CA ILE A 297 24.38 26.38 -26.18
C ILE A 297 24.25 25.66 -24.84
N VAL A 298 24.71 26.31 -23.77
CA VAL A 298 24.78 25.76 -22.41
C VAL A 298 24.00 26.64 -21.42
N PRO A 299 23.43 26.06 -20.35
CA PRO A 299 22.75 26.84 -19.33
C PRO A 299 23.70 27.83 -18.65
N PRO A 300 23.22 29.03 -18.26
CA PRO A 300 23.95 29.91 -17.36
C PRO A 300 24.29 29.21 -16.03
N LEU A 301 25.48 29.52 -15.47
CA LEU A 301 25.92 28.93 -14.20
C LEU A 301 24.95 29.20 -13.06
N ALA A 302 24.44 30.44 -12.95
CA ALA A 302 23.50 30.81 -11.90
C ALA A 302 22.19 30.00 -11.98
N GLU A 303 21.62 29.82 -13.17
CA GLU A 303 20.43 29.01 -13.37
C GLU A 303 20.71 27.53 -13.05
N SER A 304 21.88 27.02 -13.46
CA SER A 304 22.31 25.65 -13.15
C SER A 304 22.41 25.41 -11.64
N CYS A 305 23.00 26.34 -10.90
CA CYS A 305 23.08 26.25 -9.44
C CYS A 305 21.69 26.19 -8.80
N TRP A 306 20.76 27.07 -9.21
CA TRP A 306 19.40 27.07 -8.69
C TRP A 306 18.61 25.82 -9.08
N MET A 307 18.76 25.34 -10.32
CA MET A 307 18.10 24.12 -10.77
C MET A 307 18.61 22.89 -10.02
N LEU A 308 19.92 22.74 -9.87
CA LEU A 308 20.51 21.61 -9.13
C LEU A 308 20.20 21.67 -7.63
N ALA A 309 20.22 22.86 -7.02
CA ALA A 309 19.86 23.04 -5.61
C ALA A 309 18.38 22.72 -5.36
N SER A 310 17.48 23.20 -6.21
CA SER A 310 16.04 22.90 -6.10
C SER A 310 15.74 21.43 -6.36
N PHE A 311 16.41 20.81 -7.35
CA PHE A 311 16.32 19.39 -7.62
C PHE A 311 16.74 18.58 -6.40
N ALA A 312 17.89 18.90 -5.80
CA ALA A 312 18.38 18.25 -4.60
C ALA A 312 17.38 18.42 -3.44
N GLY A 313 16.81 19.61 -3.25
CA GLY A 313 15.79 19.87 -2.23
C GLY A 313 14.52 19.03 -2.41
N LEU A 314 13.95 18.99 -3.62
CA LEU A 314 12.76 18.20 -3.92
C LEU A 314 13.04 16.69 -3.83
N MET A 315 14.19 16.23 -4.30
CA MET A 315 14.62 14.84 -4.15
C MET A 315 14.76 14.47 -2.67
N LEU A 316 15.42 15.29 -1.85
CA LEU A 316 15.56 15.04 -0.41
C LEU A 316 14.20 15.00 0.29
N ALA A 317 13.29 15.92 -0.03
CA ALA A 317 11.93 15.93 0.51
C ALA A 317 11.15 14.66 0.10
N GLY A 318 11.18 14.30 -1.18
CA GLY A 318 10.51 13.12 -1.72
C GLY A 318 11.06 11.82 -1.13
N LEU A 319 12.39 11.67 -1.08
CA LEU A 319 13.06 10.53 -0.46
C LEU A 319 12.77 10.46 1.04
N SER A 320 12.84 11.57 1.77
CA SER A 320 12.50 11.60 3.20
C SER A 320 11.06 11.15 3.48
N SER A 321 10.10 11.56 2.64
CA SER A 321 8.72 11.10 2.76
C SER A 321 8.58 9.59 2.47
N LEU A 322 9.25 9.12 1.42
CA LEU A 322 9.27 7.72 1.01
C LEU A 322 9.89 6.81 2.09
N TYR A 323 11.06 7.16 2.63
CA TYR A 323 11.73 6.37 3.68
C TYR A 323 10.96 6.35 5.00
N ARG A 324 10.20 7.40 5.32
CA ARG A 324 9.35 7.44 6.52
C ARG A 324 8.07 6.60 6.39
N SER A 325 7.54 6.48 5.17
CA SER A 325 6.20 5.92 4.95
C SER A 325 6.17 4.57 4.24
N ALA A 326 7.18 4.23 3.43
CA ALA A 326 7.22 2.99 2.66
C ALA A 326 7.55 1.79 3.55
N ASP A 327 6.86 0.66 3.35
CA ASP A 327 7.23 -0.59 4.01
C ASP A 327 8.55 -1.17 3.46
N ARG A 328 8.85 -0.91 2.18
CA ARG A 328 10.04 -1.41 1.48
C ARG A 328 10.64 -0.31 0.60
N PRO A 329 11.29 0.70 1.19
CA PRO A 329 11.72 1.91 0.47
C PRO A 329 12.65 1.60 -0.71
N GLY A 330 13.58 0.65 -0.56
CA GLY A 330 14.48 0.25 -1.66
C GLY A 330 13.75 -0.34 -2.88
N LEU A 331 12.73 -1.18 -2.65
CA LEU A 331 11.93 -1.72 -3.76
C LEU A 331 11.05 -0.64 -4.40
N THR A 332 10.47 0.27 -3.60
CA THR A 332 9.71 1.41 -4.11
C THR A 332 10.60 2.27 -5.01
N LEU A 333 11.82 2.60 -4.58
CA LEU A 333 12.78 3.36 -5.39
C LEU A 333 13.20 2.62 -6.67
N LEU A 334 13.47 1.32 -6.58
CA LEU A 334 13.79 0.51 -7.76
C LEU A 334 12.62 0.52 -8.76
N CYS A 335 11.39 0.37 -8.29
CA CYS A 335 10.19 0.46 -9.13
C CYS A 335 10.06 1.84 -9.78
N LEU A 336 10.26 2.93 -9.03
CA LEU A 336 10.24 4.28 -9.57
C LEU A 336 11.35 4.48 -10.61
N GLY A 337 12.56 3.99 -10.33
CA GLY A 337 13.68 4.04 -11.25
C GLY A 337 13.39 3.32 -12.56
N LEU A 338 12.86 2.10 -12.49
CA LEU A 338 12.48 1.30 -13.66
C LEU A 338 11.39 1.95 -14.52
N ILE A 339 10.49 2.72 -13.91
CA ILE A 339 9.43 3.44 -14.62
C ILE A 339 9.96 4.79 -15.14
N ALA A 340 10.71 5.56 -14.36
CA ALA A 340 11.03 6.95 -14.67
C ALA A 340 12.31 7.14 -15.50
N LEU A 341 13.25 6.18 -15.52
CA LEU A 341 14.58 6.39 -16.09
C LEU A 341 14.85 5.73 -17.45
N PRO A 342 14.54 4.43 -17.70
CA PRO A 342 15.02 3.73 -18.90
C PRO A 342 14.53 4.36 -20.20
N THR A 343 13.21 4.53 -20.35
CA THR A 343 12.62 5.09 -21.57
C THR A 343 13.06 6.53 -21.78
N PRO A 344 12.99 7.43 -20.78
CA PRO A 344 13.48 8.79 -20.93
C PRO A 344 14.99 8.88 -21.24
N ALA A 345 15.83 8.05 -20.61
CA ALA A 345 17.26 8.04 -20.88
C ALA A 345 17.57 7.62 -22.32
N VAL A 346 16.90 6.61 -22.85
CA VAL A 346 17.04 6.18 -24.25
C VAL A 346 16.59 7.29 -25.21
N LEU A 347 15.43 7.93 -24.96
CA LEU A 347 14.94 9.02 -25.78
C LEU A 347 15.91 10.21 -25.79
N ILE A 348 16.47 10.56 -24.63
CA ILE A 348 17.48 11.62 -24.50
C ILE A 348 18.78 11.24 -25.21
N ALA A 349 19.27 10.02 -25.04
CA ALA A 349 20.48 9.55 -25.72
C ALA A 349 20.34 9.67 -27.24
N LEU A 350 19.25 9.13 -27.80
CA LEU A 350 18.93 9.24 -29.23
C LEU A 350 18.79 10.69 -29.70
N LEU A 351 18.22 11.57 -28.86
CA LEU A 351 18.09 13.00 -29.16
C LEU A 351 19.45 13.68 -29.30
N TYR A 352 20.41 13.35 -28.44
CA TYR A 352 21.76 13.91 -28.50
C TYR A 352 22.64 13.26 -29.59
N GLU A 353 22.43 11.98 -29.88
CA GLU A 353 23.15 11.26 -30.95
C GLU A 353 22.77 11.77 -32.34
N ARG A 354 21.47 11.97 -32.60
CA ARG A 354 20.98 12.46 -33.91
C ARG A 354 21.30 13.93 -34.17
N GLY A 355 21.66 14.68 -33.13
CA GLY A 355 21.82 16.12 -33.20
C GLY A 355 20.48 16.86 -33.29
N ARG A 356 20.49 18.15 -32.95
CA ARG A 356 19.30 19.01 -32.93
C ARG A 356 19.59 20.29 -33.69
N TYR A 357 19.35 20.27 -35.00
CA TYR A 357 19.65 21.40 -35.87
C TYR A 357 18.36 21.85 -36.56
N HIS A 358 17.89 23.05 -36.20
CA HIS A 358 16.72 23.70 -36.78
C HIS A 358 16.82 25.21 -36.53
N ASP A 359 16.01 26.02 -37.20
CA ASP A 359 16.17 27.48 -37.19
C ASP A 359 15.89 28.12 -35.81
N LEU A 360 15.05 27.50 -34.99
CA LEU A 360 14.66 28.00 -33.67
C LEU A 360 15.51 27.43 -32.51
N MET A 361 16.83 27.35 -32.70
CA MET A 361 17.74 26.77 -31.70
C MET A 361 18.07 27.70 -30.53
N GLU A 362 17.94 29.01 -30.70
CA GLU A 362 18.20 29.99 -29.63
C GLU A 362 17.01 30.12 -28.67
N VAL A 363 15.80 29.72 -29.05
CA VAL A 363 14.58 29.88 -28.22
C VAL A 363 14.09 28.56 -27.60
N SER A 364 13.46 28.66 -26.43
CA SER A 364 12.91 27.53 -25.64
C SER A 364 12.03 26.57 -26.46
N TYR A 365 12.14 25.27 -26.18
CA TYR A 365 11.16 24.27 -26.63
C TYR A 365 9.85 24.40 -25.87
N PHE A 366 9.91 24.96 -24.66
CA PHE A 366 8.76 25.20 -23.81
C PHE A 366 8.32 26.66 -23.87
N VAL A 367 7.00 26.87 -23.85
CA VAL A 367 6.35 28.18 -23.84
C VAL A 367 5.49 28.32 -22.60
N GLN A 368 5.39 29.52 -22.04
CA GLN A 368 4.51 29.86 -20.92
C GLN A 368 3.40 30.79 -21.39
N ASP A 369 2.23 30.75 -20.75
CA ASP A 369 1.17 31.74 -20.98
C ASP A 369 1.67 33.13 -20.51
N GLY A 370 1.76 34.07 -21.44
CA GLY A 370 2.19 35.46 -21.28
C GLY A 370 1.12 36.37 -20.68
N SER A 371 -0.08 35.85 -20.35
CA SER A 371 -1.05 36.53 -19.49
C SER A 371 -0.55 36.67 -18.04
N PHE A 372 -1.38 37.25 -17.15
CA PHE A 372 -1.02 37.35 -15.73
C PHE A 372 -0.75 35.98 -15.13
N ARG A 373 0.32 35.90 -14.34
CA ARG A 373 0.61 34.79 -13.44
C ARG A 373 -0.56 34.63 -12.46
N GLN A 374 -1.47 33.69 -12.72
CA GLN A 374 -2.62 33.39 -11.88
C GLN A 374 -2.50 32.02 -11.22
N ILE A 375 -2.86 31.94 -9.94
CA ILE A 375 -3.13 30.66 -9.27
C ILE A 375 -4.46 30.15 -9.83
N ARG A 376 -4.46 28.98 -10.48
CA ARG A 376 -5.69 28.38 -11.05
C ARG A 376 -5.89 26.95 -10.53
N LEU A 377 -7.06 26.70 -9.97
CA LEU A 377 -7.57 25.36 -9.68
C LEU A 377 -8.25 24.81 -10.95
N LEU A 378 -7.50 24.09 -11.77
CA LEU A 378 -8.01 23.46 -13.00
C LEU A 378 -8.00 21.93 -12.81
N ILE A 379 -9.18 21.31 -12.81
CA ILE A 379 -9.35 19.88 -12.50
C ILE A 379 -8.92 18.98 -13.69
N ALA A 380 -9.04 19.46 -14.93
CA ALA A 380 -8.45 18.82 -16.11
C ALA A 380 -8.34 19.81 -17.28
N ARG A 381 -7.20 19.82 -17.99
CA ARG A 381 -7.08 20.43 -19.33
C ARG A 381 -6.07 19.61 -20.15
N LEU A 382 -6.49 19.13 -21.32
CA LEU A 382 -5.63 18.52 -22.33
C LEU A 382 -4.61 19.55 -22.86
N PRO A 383 -3.51 19.15 -23.53
CA PRO A 383 -2.60 20.13 -24.11
C PRO A 383 -3.35 20.86 -25.22
N VAL A 384 -3.66 22.14 -25.00
CA VAL A 384 -4.33 22.96 -26.02
C VAL A 384 -3.23 23.58 -26.87
N ILE A 385 -3.07 23.08 -28.09
CA ILE A 385 -2.28 23.73 -29.13
C ILE A 385 -3.26 24.58 -29.93
N PRO A 386 -3.16 25.93 -29.91
CA PRO A 386 -4.02 26.76 -30.74
C PRO A 386 -3.77 26.46 -32.22
N GLU A 387 -4.82 26.09 -32.93
CA GLU A 387 -4.81 25.80 -34.36
C GLU A 387 -4.36 27.04 -35.16
N PHE A 388 -4.84 28.22 -34.77
CA PHE A 388 -4.54 29.48 -35.46
C PHE A 388 -3.36 30.25 -34.82
N PRO A 389 -2.41 30.76 -35.64
CA PRO A 389 -1.24 31.51 -35.16
C PRO A 389 -1.55 32.72 -34.28
N PHE A 390 -2.65 33.43 -34.52
CA PHE A 390 -3.05 34.61 -33.73
C PHE A 390 -3.30 34.30 -32.23
N PHE A 391 -3.72 33.07 -31.89
CA PHE A 391 -3.86 32.68 -30.48
C PHE A 391 -2.53 32.24 -29.83
N ARG A 392 -1.44 32.13 -30.61
CA ARG A 392 -0.08 31.85 -30.10
C ARG A 392 0.56 33.08 -29.46
N ASP A 393 0.12 34.29 -29.78
CA ASP A 393 0.62 35.54 -29.17
C ASP A 393 0.37 35.62 -27.65
N ARG A 394 -0.52 34.77 -27.12
CA ARG A 394 -0.68 34.59 -25.67
C ARG A 394 0.43 33.76 -25.04
N TYR A 395 1.25 33.03 -25.80
CA TYR A 395 2.31 32.17 -25.28
C TYR A 395 3.67 32.72 -25.67
N THR A 396 4.56 32.81 -24.69
CA THR A 396 5.92 33.34 -24.88
C THR A 396 6.95 32.27 -24.54
N TYR A 397 8.07 32.25 -25.26
CA TYR A 397 9.18 31.34 -24.94
C TYR A 397 9.68 31.57 -23.51
N LEU A 398 10.12 30.49 -22.85
CA LEU A 398 10.74 30.63 -21.53
C LEU A 398 11.99 31.54 -21.62
N PRO A 399 12.03 32.68 -20.90
CA PRO A 399 13.07 33.69 -21.05
C PRO A 399 14.41 33.23 -20.45
N LEU A 400 15.44 33.08 -21.28
CA LEU A 400 16.74 32.51 -20.91
C LEU A 400 17.47 33.26 -19.77
N GLU A 401 17.20 34.55 -19.60
CA GLU A 401 17.97 35.43 -18.70
C GLU A 401 17.34 35.63 -17.31
N ARG A 402 16.11 35.15 -17.08
CA ARG A 402 15.43 35.39 -15.79
C ARG A 402 15.91 34.42 -14.72
N ARG A 403 16.31 34.96 -13.56
CA ARG A 403 16.81 34.21 -12.38
C ARG A 403 15.85 33.13 -11.84
N TRP A 404 14.56 33.24 -12.09
CA TRP A 404 13.52 32.33 -11.58
C TRP A 404 12.98 31.37 -12.65
N ASN A 405 13.58 31.31 -13.84
CA ASN A 405 13.03 30.52 -14.94
C ASN A 405 13.10 29.00 -14.68
N TRP A 406 14.03 28.56 -13.84
CA TRP A 406 14.17 27.16 -13.44
C TRP A 406 12.88 26.57 -12.81
N LEU A 407 12.05 27.38 -12.16
CA LEU A 407 10.78 26.93 -11.56
C LEU A 407 9.79 26.38 -12.60
N ASN A 408 9.80 26.97 -13.81
CA ASN A 408 8.85 26.65 -14.87
C ASN A 408 8.99 25.20 -15.37
N TYR A 409 10.13 24.53 -15.16
CA TYR A 409 10.32 23.13 -15.54
C TYR A 409 9.61 22.15 -14.59
N TYR A 410 9.33 22.55 -13.34
CA TYR A 410 8.52 21.74 -12.41
C TYR A 410 7.01 21.91 -12.69
N ASP A 411 6.61 23.08 -13.18
CA ASP A 411 5.22 23.39 -13.57
C ASP A 411 4.76 22.65 -14.83
N PHE A 412 5.71 22.18 -15.66
CA PHE A 412 5.43 21.39 -16.87
C PHE A 412 4.88 19.99 -16.59
N SER A 413 4.95 19.52 -15.32
CA SER A 413 4.53 18.17 -14.96
C SER A 413 3.04 18.08 -14.61
N LEU A 414 2.34 17.07 -15.16
CA LEU A 414 0.98 16.70 -14.74
C LEU A 414 0.86 16.28 -13.25
N ASN A 415 1.97 16.10 -12.51
CA ASN A 415 1.94 15.60 -11.12
C ASN A 415 1.49 16.64 -10.07
N ASN A 416 1.24 17.89 -10.46
CA ASN A 416 0.78 18.93 -9.54
C ASN A 416 -0.75 18.92 -9.42
N TRP A 417 -1.28 17.98 -8.63
CA TRP A 417 -2.71 17.88 -8.28
C TRP A 417 -3.23 19.12 -7.52
N PHE A 418 -2.33 19.88 -6.90
CA PHE A 418 -2.61 21.21 -6.39
C PHE A 418 -1.75 22.20 -7.15
N ARG A 419 -2.27 22.84 -8.19
CA ARG A 419 -1.60 23.96 -8.86
C ARG A 419 -1.59 25.20 -7.95
N PHE A 420 -0.81 25.12 -6.86
CA PHE A 420 -0.15 26.29 -6.29
C PHE A 420 1.02 26.64 -7.23
N GLY A 421 0.71 27.26 -8.36
CA GLY A 421 1.69 27.54 -9.41
C GLY A 421 1.09 28.42 -10.50
N PHE A 422 1.95 29.16 -11.18
CA PHE A 422 1.57 30.16 -12.17
C PHE A 422 1.62 29.59 -13.60
N ASN A 423 0.65 29.97 -14.44
CA ASN A 423 0.58 29.85 -15.93
C ASN A 423 1.22 28.61 -16.62
N ASP A 424 0.34 27.76 -17.19
CA ASP A 424 0.64 26.56 -17.99
C ASP A 424 1.90 26.68 -18.86
N THR A 425 2.93 25.89 -18.57
CA THR A 425 4.02 25.64 -19.53
C THR A 425 3.63 24.55 -20.52
N ARG A 426 3.97 24.72 -21.80
CA ARG A 426 3.57 23.84 -22.91
C ARG A 426 4.72 23.65 -23.90
N LEU A 427 4.62 22.65 -24.77
CA LEU A 427 5.52 22.53 -25.93
C LEU A 427 5.18 23.60 -26.97
N ARG A 428 6.21 24.14 -27.64
CA ARG A 428 6.02 24.94 -28.85
C ARG A 428 5.57 24.07 -30.02
N ASP A 429 5.03 24.73 -31.04
CA ASP A 429 4.37 24.16 -32.20
C ASP A 429 5.30 23.91 -33.41
N GLN A 430 6.47 24.55 -33.45
CA GLN A 430 7.40 24.48 -34.58
C GLN A 430 8.79 24.01 -34.16
N ALA A 431 9.50 23.36 -35.08
CA ALA A 431 10.89 22.96 -34.89
C ALA A 431 11.16 22.21 -33.56
N VAL A 432 10.22 21.37 -33.12
CA VAL A 432 10.40 20.49 -31.95
C VAL A 432 10.74 19.09 -32.47
N PRO A 433 11.92 18.53 -32.11
CA PRO A 433 12.23 17.14 -32.42
C PRO A 433 11.15 16.20 -31.87
N GLY A 434 10.67 15.26 -32.69
CA GLY A 434 9.62 14.31 -32.28
C GLY A 434 9.99 13.48 -31.05
N LEU A 435 11.28 13.28 -30.76
CA LEU A 435 11.76 12.63 -29.55
C LEU A 435 11.46 13.42 -28.27
N ILE A 436 11.47 14.76 -28.32
CA ILE A 436 11.06 15.61 -27.19
C ILE A 436 9.55 15.45 -26.98
N THR A 437 8.77 15.48 -28.05
CA THR A 437 7.32 15.24 -28.00
C THR A 437 6.99 13.87 -27.40
N ALA A 438 7.69 12.81 -27.83
CA ALA A 438 7.53 11.46 -27.28
C ALA A 438 7.84 11.40 -25.77
N LEU A 439 8.90 12.09 -25.33
CA LEU A 439 9.25 12.17 -23.91
C LEU A 439 8.17 12.88 -23.09
N VAL A 440 7.60 13.97 -23.62
CA VAL A 440 6.49 14.68 -22.96
C VAL A 440 5.26 13.77 -22.84
N TRP A 441 4.88 13.08 -23.91
CA TRP A 441 3.76 12.12 -23.86
C TRP A 441 3.99 11.00 -22.86
N TYR A 442 5.23 10.50 -22.76
CA TYR A 442 5.59 9.50 -21.77
C TYR A 442 5.41 10.02 -20.33
N GLN A 443 5.95 11.22 -20.04
CA GLN A 443 5.78 11.86 -18.74
C GLN A 443 4.29 12.12 -18.43
N TRP A 444 3.51 12.50 -19.44
CA TRP A 444 2.08 12.75 -19.29
C TRP A 444 1.30 11.48 -18.96
N ALA A 445 1.57 10.38 -19.66
CA ALA A 445 0.94 9.09 -19.37
C ALA A 445 1.21 8.65 -17.93
N LEU A 446 2.45 8.80 -17.45
CA LEU A 446 2.80 8.55 -16.05
C LEU A 446 2.12 9.52 -15.08
N GLY A 447 2.01 10.79 -15.46
CA GLY A 447 1.30 11.81 -14.68
C GLY A 447 -0.17 11.46 -14.49
N VAL A 448 -0.86 10.96 -15.52
CA VAL A 448 -2.25 10.48 -15.41
C VAL A 448 -2.36 9.31 -14.43
N LEU A 449 -1.46 8.33 -14.52
CA LEU A 449 -1.42 7.20 -13.59
C LEU A 449 -1.15 7.65 -12.15
N TYR A 450 -0.26 8.60 -11.95
CA TYR A 450 0.01 9.19 -10.65
C TYR A 450 -1.19 9.95 -10.09
N ILE A 451 -1.88 10.75 -10.92
CA ILE A 451 -3.09 11.46 -10.52
C ILE A 451 -4.16 10.46 -10.08
N ALA A 452 -4.37 9.38 -10.84
CA ALA A 452 -5.30 8.33 -10.46
C ALA A 452 -4.92 7.70 -9.11
N LEU A 453 -3.62 7.43 -8.89
CA LEU A 453 -3.11 6.92 -7.62
C LEU A 453 -3.32 7.90 -6.46
N LEU A 454 -3.13 9.19 -6.70
CA LEU A 454 -3.29 10.24 -5.70
C LEU A 454 -4.76 10.44 -5.35
N LEU A 455 -5.64 10.54 -6.35
CA LEU A 455 -7.09 10.57 -6.18
C LEU A 455 -7.56 9.37 -5.36
N TRP A 456 -7.13 8.16 -5.75
CA TRP A 456 -7.40 6.93 -5.02
C TRP A 456 -6.93 6.98 -3.57
N THR A 457 -5.74 7.53 -3.32
CA THR A 457 -5.20 7.66 -1.96
C THR A 457 -6.03 8.63 -1.15
N LEU A 458 -6.31 9.81 -1.70
CA LEU A 458 -7.03 10.87 -1.00
C LEU A 458 -8.49 10.48 -0.72
N SER A 459 -9.12 9.76 -1.64
CA SER A 459 -10.47 9.25 -1.46
C SER A 459 -10.56 8.31 -0.24
N ARG A 460 -9.51 7.53 0.03
CA ARG A 460 -9.46 6.61 1.17
C ARG A 460 -9.04 7.27 2.48
N THR A 461 -8.24 8.34 2.43
CA THR A 461 -7.72 8.99 3.63
C THR A 461 -8.55 10.17 4.11
N ILE A 462 -9.27 10.86 3.22
CA ILE A 462 -10.11 12.01 3.56
C ILE A 462 -11.57 11.57 3.63
N PRO A 463 -12.21 11.60 4.81
CA PRO A 463 -13.63 11.33 4.95
C PRO A 463 -14.46 12.25 4.04
N GLY A 464 -15.48 11.72 3.37
CA GLY A 464 -16.38 12.50 2.50
C GLY A 464 -15.85 12.81 1.10
N LEU A 465 -14.53 12.73 0.83
CA LEU A 465 -14.00 12.94 -0.52
C LEU A 465 -14.45 11.84 -1.50
N ASN A 466 -14.62 10.60 -1.02
CA ASN A 466 -15.20 9.51 -1.81
C ASN A 466 -16.56 9.89 -2.41
N LEU A 467 -17.41 10.59 -1.65
CA LEU A 467 -18.73 10.96 -2.16
C LEU A 467 -18.59 11.86 -3.38
N LEU A 468 -17.67 12.83 -3.38
CA LEU A 468 -17.45 13.75 -4.49
C LEU A 468 -16.80 13.12 -5.74
N LEU A 469 -16.05 12.03 -5.58
CA LEU A 469 -15.28 11.40 -6.67
C LEU A 469 -15.99 10.24 -7.37
N TYR A 470 -17.05 9.67 -6.76
CA TYR A 470 -17.77 8.51 -7.29
C TYR A 470 -19.20 8.85 -7.80
N PHE A 471 -19.49 10.13 -8.05
CA PHE A 471 -20.72 10.55 -8.75
C PHE A 471 -20.61 10.43 -10.27
#